data_AF-A0A1R3EWL2-F1
#
_entry.id   AF-A0A1R3EWL2-F1
#
_cell.length_a   1.000
_cell.length_b   1.000
_cell.length_c   1.000
_cell.angle_alpha   90.00
_cell.angle_beta   90.00
_cell.angle_gamma   90.00
#
_symmetry.space_group_name_H-M   'P 1'
#
loop_
_entity.id
_entity.type
_entity.pdbx_description
1 polymer ?
#
loop_
_entity_poly.entity_id
_entity_poly.type
_entity_poly.pdbx_seq_one_letter_code
_entity_poly.pdbx_strand_id
1 'polypeptide(L)' 'MVQFRVETVLDKSTQRYFIELYDSEGSEPIVVGKPIYLSHEHAMADAVEIFKQAMPSQPIKAWREQ' A
#
# COMPACT_ATOMS: atom_id res chain seq x y z
N MET A 1 5.55 -14.56 -11.29
CA MET A 1 4.62 -14.06 -10.26
C MET A 1 4.97 -12.61 -10.05
N VAL A 2 4.05 -11.67 -10.28
CA VAL A 2 4.36 -10.24 -10.14
C VAL A 2 4.36 -9.92 -8.66
N GLN A 3 5.41 -9.25 -8.18
CA GLN A 3 5.52 -8.80 -6.81
C GLN A 3 5.46 -7.28 -6.80
N PHE A 4 4.74 -6.74 -5.84
CA PHE A 4 4.68 -5.31 -5.58
C PHE A 4 5.02 -5.07 -4.12
N ARG A 5 5.72 -3.98 -3.84
CA ARG A 5 5.93 -3.50 -2.47
C ARG A 5 4.92 -2.39 -2.21
N VAL A 6 4.17 -2.54 -1.13
CA VAL A 6 3.21 -1.54 -0.66
C VAL A 6 3.76 -0.95 0.62
N GLU A 7 3.89 0.37 0.65
CA GLU A 7 4.27 1.09 1.86
C GLU A 7 3.13 2.02 2.27
N THR A 8 3.05 2.25 3.58
CA THR A 8 2.13 3.23 4.14
C THR A 8 2.95 4.34 4.75
N VAL A 9 2.71 5.57 4.32
CA VAL A 9 3.53 6.72 4.68
C VAL A 9 2.66 7.73 5.42
N LEU A 10 3.18 8.30 6.50
CA LEU A 10 2.53 9.39 7.23
C LEU A 10 2.83 10.72 6.52
N ASP A 11 1.81 11.36 5.97
CA ASP A 11 1.92 12.74 5.54
C ASP A 11 1.94 13.66 6.77
N LYS A 12 3.04 14.40 6.93
CA LYS A 12 3.23 15.28 8.09
C LYS A 12 2.31 16.51 8.06
N SER A 13 1.85 16.93 6.89
CA SER A 13 1.02 18.13 6.75
C SER A 13 -0.42 17.89 7.20
N THR A 14 -1.00 16.75 6.83
CA THR A 14 -2.36 16.37 7.18
C THR A 14 -2.45 15.46 8.40
N GLN A 15 -1.31 14.95 8.89
CA GLN A 15 -1.25 13.92 9.94
C GLN A 15 -2.09 12.68 9.58
N ARG A 16 -2.08 12.32 8.29
CA ARG A 16 -2.83 11.17 7.76
C ARG A 16 -1.90 10.27 6.98
N TYR A 17 -2.21 8.97 6.98
CA TYR A 17 -1.48 7.99 6.22
C TYR A 17 -2.01 7.92 4.78
N PHE A 18 -1.12 7.61 3.85
CA PHE A 18 -1.42 7.24 2.47
C PHE A 18 -0.65 5.98 2.09
N ILE A 19 -1.03 5.41 0.95
CA ILE A 19 -0.41 4.21 0.39
C ILE A 19 0.51 4.63 -0.76
N GLU A 20 1.70 4.06 -0.80
CA GLU A 20 2.60 4.10 -1.95
C GLU A 20 2.78 2.69 -2.50
N LEU A 21 2.75 2.58 -3.82
CA LEU A 21 2.97 1.33 -4.53
C LEU A 21 4.28 1.41 -5.28
N TYR A 22 5.10 0.38 -5.13
CA TYR A 22 6.38 0.23 -5.80
C TYR A 22 6.38 -1.04 -6.64
N ASP A 23 7.11 -0.99 -7.76
CA ASP A 23 7.62 -2.22 -8.36
C ASP A 23 8.57 -2.91 -7.37
N SER A 24 8.68 -4.25 -7.41
CA SER A 24 9.41 -5.01 -6.39
C SER A 24 10.87 -4.59 -6.22
N GLU A 25 11.50 -4.08 -7.28
CA GLU A 25 12.89 -3.62 -7.30
C GLU A 25 13.01 -2.09 -7.37
N GLY A 26 11.88 -1.39 -7.46
CA GLY A 26 11.83 0.06 -7.65
C GLY A 26 12.12 0.83 -6.35
N SER A 27 12.92 1.90 -6.48
CA SER A 27 13.14 2.87 -5.40
C SER A 27 12.11 4.00 -5.39
N GLU A 28 11.37 4.19 -6.47
CA GLU A 28 10.36 5.24 -6.60
C GLU A 28 8.95 4.64 -6.70
N PRO A 29 7.95 5.30 -6.10
CA PRO A 29 6.59 4.80 -6.16
C PRO A 29 6.00 4.98 -7.57
N ILE A 30 5.42 3.92 -8.10
CA ILE A 30 4.67 3.94 -9.36
C ILE A 30 3.26 4.54 -9.17
N VAL A 31 2.71 4.47 -7.95
CA VAL A 31 1.45 5.09 -7.58
C VAL A 31 1.58 5.67 -6.17
N VAL A 32 1.13 6.91 -6.00
CA VAL A 32 1.03 7.59 -4.71
C VAL A 32 -0.44 7.91 -4.43
N GLY A 33 -0.95 7.39 -3.33
CA GLY A 33 -2.32 7.64 -2.87
C GLY A 33 -2.50 8.99 -2.18
N LYS A 34 -3.75 9.32 -1.84
CA LYS A 34 -4.06 10.53 -1.05
C LYS A 34 -3.92 10.25 0.45
N PRO A 35 -3.48 11.23 1.27
CA PRO A 35 -3.36 11.06 2.72
C PRO A 35 -4.72 11.18 3.39
N ILE A 36 -5.46 10.07 3.42
CA ILE A 36 -6.84 10.01 3.92
C ILE A 36 -7.00 9.14 5.17
N TYR A 37 -6.09 8.18 5.40
CA TYR A 37 -6.23 7.19 6.46
C TYR A 37 -5.75 7.73 7.81
N LEU A 38 -6.44 7.32 8.88
CA LEU A 38 -6.13 7.77 10.24
C LEU A 38 -4.99 6.98 10.91
N SER A 39 -4.67 5.79 10.39
CA SER A 39 -3.62 4.94 10.92
C SER A 39 -2.96 4.11 9.82
N HIS A 40 -1.78 3.59 10.14
CA HIS A 40 -1.04 2.62 9.32
C HIS A 40 -1.91 1.39 9.01
N GLU A 41 -2.61 0.86 10.01
CA GLU A 41 -3.42 -0.35 9.90
C GLU A 41 -4.60 -0.15 8.94
N HIS A 42 -5.26 1.02 8.98
CA HIS A 42 -6.35 1.33 8.05
C HIS A 42 -5.85 1.46 6.61
N ALA A 43 -4.70 2.10 6.39
CA ALA A 43 -4.10 2.20 5.06
C ALA A 43 -3.73 0.81 4.51
N MET A 44 -3.12 -0.04 5.35
CA MET A 44 -2.72 -1.39 4.93
C MET A 44 -3.94 -2.28 4.63
N ALA A 45 -4.97 -2.24 5.47
CA ALA A 45 -6.18 -3.03 5.26
C ALA A 45 -6.87 -2.66 3.94
N ASP A 46 -6.99 -1.36 3.66
CA ASP A 46 -7.61 -0.88 2.42
C ASP A 46 -6.77 -1.23 1.19
N ALA A 47 -5.43 -1.14 1.27
CA ALA A 47 -4.54 -1.59 0.21
C ALA A 47 -4.78 -3.07 -0.15
N VAL A 48 -4.85 -3.96 0.86
CA VAL A 48 -5.10 -5.39 0.64
C VAL A 48 -6.45 -5.62 -0.04
N GLU A 49 -7.50 -4.91 0.36
CA GLU A 49 -8.82 -5.03 -0.25
C GLU A 49 -8.82 -4.53 -1.70
N ILE A 50 -8.15 -3.41 -1.99
CA ILE A 50 -7.98 -2.90 -3.36
C ILE A 50 -7.28 -3.95 -4.23
N PHE A 51 -6.20 -4.57 -3.76
CA PHE A 51 -5.48 -5.60 -4.52
C PHE A 51 -6.31 -6.86 -4.73
N LYS A 52 -7.08 -7.31 -3.73
CA LYS A 52 -8.01 -8.44 -3.90
C LYS A 52 -9.07 -8.16 -4.97
N GLN A 53 -9.59 -6.93 -5.02
CA GLN A 53 -10.59 -6.53 -6.01
C GLN A 53 -9.98 -6.40 -7.41
N ALA A 54 -8.77 -5.83 -7.51
CA ALA A 54 -8.08 -5.64 -8.78
C ALA A 54 -7.53 -6.96 -9.38
N MET A 55 -7.18 -7.93 -8.53
CA MET A 55 -6.56 -9.20 -8.93
C MET A 55 -7.29 -10.40 -8.29
N PRO A 56 -8.58 -10.62 -8.57
CA PRO A 56 -9.41 -11.58 -7.84
C PRO A 56 -8.98 -13.04 -8.00
N SER A 57 -8.22 -13.37 -9.04
CA SER A 57 -7.71 -14.71 -9.31
C SER A 57 -6.31 -14.96 -8.76
N GLN A 58 -5.67 -13.98 -8.11
CA GLN A 58 -4.32 -14.11 -7.59
C GLN A 58 -4.32 -14.17 -6.05
N PRO A 59 -3.59 -15.11 -5.44
CA PRO A 59 -3.45 -15.12 -3.99
C PRO A 59 -2.61 -13.92 -3.54
N ILE A 60 -3.22 -13.02 -2.75
CA ILE A 60 -2.55 -11.86 -2.17
C ILE A 60 -2.01 -12.24 -0.78
N LYS A 61 -0.72 -11.97 -0.53
CA LYS A 61 -0.09 -12.18 0.77
C LYS A 61 0.57 -10.89 1.23
N ALA A 62 0.04 -10.31 2.31
CA ALA A 62 0.66 -9.18 2.98
C ALA A 62 1.70 -9.67 3.98
N TRP A 63 2.85 -9.01 4.01
CA TRP A 63 3.93 -9.28 4.95
C TRP A 63 4.39 -7.96 5.56
N ARG A 64 4.76 -7.99 6.84
CA ARG A 64 5.31 -6.85 7.56
C ARG A 64 6.77 -7.17 7.86
N GLU A 65 7.70 -6.33 7.43
CA GLU A 65 9.07 -6.38 7.94
C GLU A 65 9.02 -5.90 9.40
N GLN A 66 9.51 -6.75 10.31
CA GLN A 66 9.57 -6.50 11.77
C GLN A 66 10.76 -5.63 12.12
#